data_AF-A0A358EPQ8-F1
#
_entry.id   AF-A0A358EPQ8-F1
#
_cell.length_a   1.000
_cell.length_b   1.000
_cell.length_c   1.000
_cell.angle_alpha   90.00
_cell.angle_beta   90.00
_cell.angle_gamma   90.00
#
_symmetry.space_group_name_H-M   'P 1'
#
loop_
_entity.id
_entity.type
_entity.pdbx_description
1 polymer ?
#
loop_
_entity_poly.entity_id
_entity_poly.type
_entity_poly.pdbx_seq_one_letter_code
_entity_poly.pdbx_strand_id
1 'polypeptide(L)' 'MQVLRHNDPGFVRKLDRLCAASSLFDSKIEASTRSIVEHVGLKGD' A
#
# COMPACT_ATOMS: atom_id res chain seq x y z
N MET A 1 -9.60 7.98 13.96
CA MET A 1 -8.68 6.87 14.26
C MET A 1 -9.51 5.59 14.26
N GLN A 2 -9.17 4.57 13.47
CA GLN A 2 -9.88 3.29 13.55
C GLN A 2 -9.40 2.55 14.81
N VAL A 3 -10.32 2.25 15.72
CA VAL A 3 -10.02 1.54 16.98
C VAL A 3 -10.55 0.11 16.85
N LEU A 4 -9.65 -0.87 16.95
CA LEU A 4 -9.99 -2.30 16.95
C LEU A 4 -9.87 -2.83 18.39
N ARG A 5 -10.90 -3.51 18.89
CA ARG A 5 -10.88 -4.13 20.24
C ARG A 5 -10.69 -5.62 20.13
N HIS A 6 -9.90 -6.21 21.04
CA HIS A 6 -9.63 -7.65 21.03
C HIS A 6 -10.89 -8.52 21.10
N ASN A 7 -11.94 -8.03 21.77
CA ASN A 7 -13.20 -8.75 21.94
C ASN A 7 -14.21 -8.50 20.80
N ASP A 8 -13.85 -7.74 19.78
CA ASP A 8 -14.74 -7.51 18.66
C ASP A 8 -15.01 -8.84 17.92
N PRO A 9 -16.27 -9.13 17.55
CA PRO A 9 -16.57 -10.25 16.66
C PRO A 9 -15.74 -10.15 15.38
N GLY A 10 -15.01 -11.22 15.08
CA GLY A 10 -14.11 -11.28 13.92
C GLY A 10 -12.83 -10.44 14.07
N PHE A 11 -12.36 -10.17 15.30
CA PHE A 11 -11.12 -9.43 15.60
C PHE A 11 -9.95 -9.81 14.68
N VAL A 12 -9.65 -11.11 14.55
CA VAL A 12 -8.54 -11.61 13.73
C VAL A 12 -8.66 -11.16 12.28
N ARG A 13 -9.84 -11.33 11.67
CA ARG A 13 -10.09 -10.91 10.29
C ARG A 13 -10.01 -9.39 10.11
N LYS A 14 -10.45 -8.62 11.11
CA LYS A 14 -10.35 -7.15 11.10
C LYS A 14 -8.90 -6.70 11.22
N LEU A 15 -8.12 -7.35 12.08
CA LEU A 15 -6.69 -7.12 12.25
C LEU A 15 -5.93 -7.43 10.95
N ASP A 16 -6.16 -8.59 10.34
CA ASP A 16 -5.55 -8.98 9.06
C ASP A 16 -5.83 -7.96 7.96
N ARG A 17 -7.05 -7.43 7.90
CA ARG A 17 -7.41 -6.40 6.92
C ARG A 17 -6.70 -5.06 7.17
N LEU A 18 -6.48 -4.70 8.43
CA LEU A 18 -5.75 -3.48 8.78
C LEU A 18 -4.24 -3.62 8.54
N CYS A 19 -3.71 -4.83 8.72
CA CYS A 19 -2.32 -5.18 8.45
C CYS A 19 -2.06 -5.56 6.98
N ALA A 20 -3.10 -5.68 6.16
CA ALA A 20 -2.96 -5.97 4.74
C ALA A 20 -2.08 -4.90 4.07
N ALA A 21 -1.31 -5.33 3.07
CA ALA A 21 -0.40 -4.45 2.34
C ALA A 21 -1.14 -3.18 1.90
N SER A 22 -0.69 -2.05 2.45
CA SER A 22 -1.17 -0.73 2.03
C SER A 22 -0.80 -0.50 0.58
N SER A 23 -1.60 0.30 -0.14
CA SER A 23 -1.25 0.75 -1.50
C SER A 23 0.10 1.48 -1.54
N LEU A 24 0.62 1.93 -0.39
CA LEU A 24 1.98 2.45 -0.23
C LEU A 24 3.08 1.45 -0.64
N PHE A 25 2.81 0.14 -0.60
CA PHE A 25 3.76 -0.91 -0.96
C PHE A 25 3.31 -1.75 -2.16
N ASP A 26 2.40 -1.22 -2.99
CA ASP A 26 1.96 -1.91 -4.20
C ASP A 26 3.11 -1.91 -5.23
N SER A 27 3.59 -3.11 -5.59
CA SER A 27 4.71 -3.29 -6.52
C SER A 27 4.40 -2.79 -7.94
N LYS A 28 3.13 -2.73 -8.34
CA LYS A 28 2.73 -2.15 -9.63
C LYS A 28 2.85 -0.63 -9.61
N ILE A 29 2.44 0.01 -8.52
CA ILE A 29 2.62 1.45 -8.33
C ILE A 29 4.10 1.77 -8.35
N GLU A 30 4.89 1.03 -7.57
CA GLU A 30 6.34 1.19 -7.49
C GLU A 30 7.01 1.07 -8.87
N ALA A 31 6.75 -0.01 -9.61
CA ALA A 31 7.33 -0.22 -10.93
C ALA A 31 6.93 0.86 -11.95
N SER A 32 5.66 1.30 -11.90
CA SER A 32 5.16 2.34 -12.79
C SER A 32 5.80 3.69 -12.50
N THR A 33 5.89 4.06 -11.22
CA THR A 33 6.55 5.29 -10.79
C THR A 33 8.04 5.27 -11.14
N ARG A 34 8.74 4.14 -10.93
CA ARG A 34 10.14 3.99 -11.33
C ARG A 34 10.34 4.24 -12.83
N SER A 35 9.52 3.61 -13.67
CA SER A 35 9.60 3.78 -15.14
C SER A 35 9.43 5.23 -15.59
N ILE A 36 8.49 5.97 -14.97
CA ILE A 36 8.29 7.40 -15.25
C ILE A 36 9.54 8.21 -14.88
N VAL A 37 10.07 8.00 -13.68
CA VAL A 37 11.26 8.72 -13.19
C VAL A 37 12.46 8.44 -14.09
N GLU A 38 12.68 7.19 -14.47
CA GLU A 38 13.75 6.79 -15.39
C GLU A 38 13.58 7.43 -16.77
N HIS A 39 12.36 7.43 -17.31
CA HIS A 39 12.08 8.01 -18.63
C HIS A 39 12.32 9.52 -18.67
N VAL A 40 11.84 10.26 -17.66
CA VAL A 40 12.09 11.71 -17.53
C VAL A 40 13.58 11.98 -17.34
N GLY A 41 14.27 11.19 -16.51
CA GLY A 41 15.71 11.32 -16.32
C GLY A 41 16.53 11.14 -17.61
N LEU A 42 16.06 10.31 -18.54
CA LEU A 42 16.73 10.06 -19.82
C LEU A 42 16.36 11.05 -20.93
N LYS A 43 15.11 11.52 -20.96
CA LYS A 43 14.59 12.27 -22.12
C LYS A 43 14.20 13.72 -21.83
N GLY A 44 14.11 14.12 -20.57
CA GLY A 44 13.61 15.44 -20.20
C GLY A 44 12.10 15.56 -20.47
N ASP A 45 11.68 16.76 -20.86
CA ASP A 45 10.29 17.11 -21.17
C ASP A 45 9.74 16.40 -22.42
#